data_AF-W7ABD7-F1
#
_entry.id   AF-W7ABD7-F1
#
_cell.length_a   1.000
_cell.length_b   1.000
_cell.length_c   1.000
_cell.angle_alpha   90.00
_cell.angle_beta   90.00
_cell.angle_gamma   90.00
#
_symmetry.space_group_name_H-M   'P 1'
#
loop_
_entity.id
_entity.type
_entity.pdbx_description
1 polymer ?
#
loop_
_entity_poly.entity_id
_entity_poly.type
_entity_poly.pdbx_seq_one_letter_code
_entity_poly.pdbx_strand_id
1 'polypeptide(L)'
;MKSACVVVFSFLLFVVSQSICVCYKNARFSSLVTKSKKELSDDLNELNKLNEELISNEKEDEDDEDEDDYEKENLENSNFDDIARESLENAEGQATVDLENVEMDKILDEEIFRIIQERVKKLWYIGRCRRDYSGVCPLGWKVSAYDENLCIPPEPYEGPCRSIDFSNSTNVDKELFAWKCEVEWPCTNPPKLRVMEKCPFRWTLVGSSLCIAPEDYIGRCSPAMDFANYDYETRIAKSKEAILKASSGGPVEESGNIIKIVPKK
;
A
#
# COMPACT_ATOMS: atom_id res chain seq x y z
N MET A 1 13.63 13.43 57.95
CA MET A 1 13.46 12.03 57.48
C MET A 1 12.28 11.80 56.51
N LYS A 2 11.23 12.65 56.44
CA LYS A 2 10.08 12.37 55.55
C LYS A 2 10.31 12.67 54.04
N SER A 3 11.18 13.63 53.69
CA SER A 3 11.36 14.04 52.28
C SER A 3 12.11 13.00 51.41
N ALA A 4 13.18 12.39 51.95
CA ALA A 4 14.01 11.43 51.20
C ALA A 4 13.25 10.17 50.76
N CYS A 5 12.23 9.74 51.52
CA CYS A 5 11.48 8.52 51.22
C CYS A 5 10.59 8.68 49.97
N VAL A 6 10.02 9.88 49.75
CA VAL A 6 9.14 10.15 48.60
C VAL A 6 9.92 10.15 47.29
N VAL A 7 11.13 10.70 47.28
CA VAL A 7 11.98 10.76 46.07
C VAL A 7 12.42 9.36 45.63
N VAL A 8 12.79 8.49 46.58
CA VAL A 8 13.20 7.10 46.28
C VAL A 8 12.04 6.27 45.75
N PHE A 9 10.83 6.40 46.31
CA PHE A 9 9.64 5.70 45.80
C PHE A 9 9.23 6.19 44.40
N SER A 10 9.31 7.49 44.11
CA SER A 10 9.06 8.01 42.75
C SER A 10 10.09 7.50 41.73
N PHE A 11 11.37 7.45 42.09
CA PHE A 11 12.41 6.90 41.20
C PHE A 11 12.20 5.40 40.93
N LEU A 12 11.87 4.60 41.95
CA LEU A 12 11.59 3.18 41.77
C LEU A 12 10.36 2.93 40.88
N LEU A 13 9.28 3.70 41.06
CA LEU A 13 8.10 3.61 40.19
C LEU A 13 8.39 4.03 38.75
N PHE A 14 9.26 5.03 38.54
CA PHE A 14 9.69 5.47 37.21
C PHE A 14 10.58 4.43 36.50
N VAL A 15 11.50 3.79 37.22
CA VAL A 15 12.33 2.70 36.67
C VAL A 15 11.49 1.46 36.35
N VAL A 16 10.48 1.14 37.17
CA VAL A 16 9.55 0.03 36.88
C VAL A 16 8.65 0.36 35.68
N SER A 17 8.16 1.60 35.54
CA SER A 17 7.35 1.98 34.37
C SER A 17 8.14 2.00 33.06
N GLN A 18 9.41 2.42 33.09
CA GLN A 18 10.30 2.30 31.94
C GLN A 18 10.64 0.85 31.61
N SER A 19 10.84 -0.01 32.62
CA SER A 19 11.10 -1.44 32.42
C SER A 19 9.91 -2.18 31.79
N ILE A 20 8.67 -1.78 32.10
CA ILE A 20 7.44 -2.35 31.51
C ILE A 20 7.28 -1.90 30.04
N CYS A 21 7.73 -0.69 29.70
CA CYS A 21 7.58 -0.13 28.34
C CYS A 21 8.47 -0.83 27.29
N VAL A 22 9.62 -1.41 27.70
CA VAL A 22 10.60 -2.02 26.78
C VAL A 22 10.12 -3.37 26.20
N CYS A 23 9.23 -4.09 26.87
CA CYS A 23 8.84 -5.46 26.49
C CYS A 23 7.59 -5.57 25.58
N TYR A 24 6.99 -4.45 25.14
CA TYR A 24 5.77 -4.47 24.30
C TYR A 24 5.98 -4.05 22.84
N LYS A 25 7.16 -4.33 22.26
CA LYS A 25 7.34 -4.32 20.79
C LYS A 25 6.86 -5.65 20.21
N ASN A 26 5.62 -5.65 19.71
CA ASN A 26 4.91 -6.85 19.28
C ASN A 26 5.50 -7.39 17.95
N ALA A 27 6.21 -8.53 17.99
CA ALA A 27 7.05 -9.03 16.90
C ALA A 27 6.32 -9.21 15.55
N ARG A 28 5.01 -9.48 15.58
CA ARG A 28 4.14 -9.64 14.39
C ARG A 28 3.98 -8.34 13.58
N PHE A 29 4.15 -7.18 14.20
CA PHE A 29 4.06 -5.88 13.51
C PHE A 29 5.34 -5.61 12.70
N SER A 30 6.50 -6.00 13.24
CA SER A 30 7.80 -5.86 12.59
C SER A 30 7.87 -6.61 11.25
N SER A 31 7.39 -7.86 11.20
CA SER A 31 7.43 -8.69 9.98
C SER A 31 6.47 -8.25 8.88
N LEU A 32 5.42 -7.48 9.19
CA LEU A 32 4.54 -6.87 8.19
C LEU A 32 5.16 -5.61 7.59
N VAL A 33 5.85 -4.81 8.41
CA VAL A 33 6.59 -3.62 7.94
C VAL A 33 7.75 -4.01 7.02
N THR A 34 8.53 -5.05 7.35
CA THR A 34 9.63 -5.51 6.48
C THR A 34 9.12 -6.06 5.15
N LYS A 35 8.01 -6.81 5.14
CA LYS A 35 7.39 -7.27 3.89
C LYS A 35 6.89 -6.10 3.03
N SER A 36 6.27 -5.10 3.64
CA SER A 36 5.80 -3.90 2.92
C SER A 36 6.93 -3.02 2.39
N LYS A 37 8.05 -2.88 3.12
CA LYS A 37 9.25 -2.17 2.64
C LYS A 37 9.87 -2.88 1.44
N LYS A 38 9.87 -4.22 1.42
CA LYS A 38 10.39 -5.00 0.28
C LYS A 38 9.52 -4.83 -0.97
N GLU A 39 8.19 -5.03 -0.85
CA GLU A 39 7.26 -4.85 -1.97
C GLU A 39 7.41 -3.43 -2.59
N LEU A 40 7.52 -2.38 -1.76
CA LEU A 40 7.73 -1.00 -2.24
C LEU A 40 9.11 -0.73 -2.88
N SER A 41 10.16 -1.43 -2.44
CA SER A 41 11.51 -1.31 -3.03
C SER A 41 11.59 -1.99 -4.40
N ASP A 42 10.89 -3.11 -4.56
CA ASP A 42 10.85 -3.84 -5.83
C ASP A 42 10.04 -3.00 -6.87
N ASP A 43 8.89 -2.42 -6.47
CA ASP A 43 8.09 -1.49 -7.29
C ASP A 43 8.86 -0.22 -7.73
N LEU A 44 9.69 0.36 -6.84
CA LEU A 44 10.46 1.58 -7.13
C LEU A 44 11.62 1.31 -8.12
N ASN A 45 12.24 0.14 -8.03
CA ASN A 45 13.28 -0.29 -8.97
C ASN A 45 12.69 -0.56 -10.37
N GLU A 46 11.48 -1.12 -10.45
CA GLU A 46 10.76 -1.32 -11.71
C GLU A 46 10.41 0.03 -12.36
N LEU A 47 9.94 1.01 -11.58
CA LEU A 47 9.73 2.40 -12.04
C LEU A 47 11.00 3.09 -12.56
N ASN A 48 12.12 2.95 -11.85
CA ASN A 48 13.40 3.49 -12.33
C ASN A 48 13.82 2.84 -13.66
N LYS A 49 13.68 1.52 -13.79
CA LYS A 49 14.03 0.79 -15.03
C LYS A 49 13.18 1.23 -16.21
N LEU A 50 11.87 1.42 -16.02
CA LEU A 50 10.97 1.97 -17.03
C LEU A 50 11.34 3.42 -17.40
N ASN A 51 11.82 4.21 -16.46
CA ASN A 51 12.25 5.58 -16.71
C ASN A 51 13.58 5.63 -17.51
N GLU A 52 14.54 4.75 -17.23
CA GLU A 52 15.76 4.57 -18.03
C GLU A 52 15.44 4.08 -19.46
N GLU A 53 14.53 3.10 -19.62
CA GLU A 53 14.06 2.64 -20.93
C GLU A 53 13.32 3.74 -21.73
N LEU A 54 12.67 4.69 -21.06
CA LEU A 54 12.08 5.87 -21.72
C LEU A 54 13.15 6.92 -22.10
N ILE A 55 14.22 7.06 -21.32
CA ILE A 55 15.31 8.01 -21.57
C ILE A 55 16.24 7.53 -22.70
N SER A 56 16.46 6.22 -22.85
CA SER A 56 17.28 5.66 -23.94
C SER A 56 16.62 5.84 -25.32
N ASN A 57 15.28 5.84 -25.38
CA ASN A 57 14.52 5.96 -26.63
C ASN A 57 14.48 7.40 -27.22
N GLU A 58 15.13 8.39 -26.59
CA GLU A 58 15.27 9.76 -27.12
C GLU A 58 16.72 10.14 -27.52
N LYS A 59 17.66 9.19 -27.58
CA LYS A 59 19.05 9.42 -28.07
C LYS A 59 19.61 8.25 -28.89
N GLU A 60 19.10 8.10 -30.10
CA GLU A 60 19.82 7.43 -31.19
C GLU A 60 19.89 8.40 -32.38
N ASP A 61 21.06 9.03 -32.57
CA ASP A 61 21.56 9.62 -33.82
C ASP A 61 23.01 10.11 -33.58
N GLU A 62 23.92 9.80 -34.52
CA GLU A 62 25.35 10.20 -34.68
C GLU A 62 26.47 9.25 -34.19
N ASP A 63 27.34 8.92 -35.15
CA ASP A 63 28.47 7.97 -35.18
C ASP A 63 29.85 8.73 -35.23
N ASP A 64 31.08 8.18 -35.26
CA ASP A 64 31.65 6.82 -35.31
C ASP A 64 33.17 6.88 -34.88
N GLU A 65 33.94 5.81 -35.11
CA GLU A 65 35.42 5.74 -35.35
C GLU A 65 36.46 5.87 -34.17
N ASP A 66 36.92 4.70 -33.69
CA ASP A 66 38.30 4.10 -33.70
C ASP A 66 39.61 4.64 -33.02
N GLU A 67 40.38 3.65 -32.49
CA GLU A 67 41.83 3.50 -32.11
C GLU A 67 42.56 4.53 -31.17
N ASP A 68 43.46 4.15 -30.25
CA ASP A 68 44.87 3.68 -30.46
C ASP A 68 45.45 2.74 -29.34
N ASP A 69 46.57 2.06 -29.65
CA ASP A 69 47.34 1.02 -28.90
C ASP A 69 48.38 1.51 -27.85
N TYR A 70 48.89 0.62 -26.96
CA TYR A 70 50.33 0.40 -26.63
C TYR A 70 50.57 -0.66 -25.49
N GLU A 71 51.56 -1.56 -25.67
CA GLU A 71 51.79 -2.78 -24.86
C GLU A 71 52.81 -2.67 -23.67
N LYS A 72 52.74 -3.65 -22.74
CA LYS A 72 53.84 -4.23 -21.89
C LYS A 72 54.35 -3.46 -20.65
N GLU A 73 54.90 -4.11 -19.59
CA GLU A 73 55.05 -5.54 -19.22
C GLU A 73 55.04 -5.74 -17.67
N ASN A 74 54.98 -6.99 -17.19
CA ASN A 74 54.95 -7.43 -15.79
C ASN A 74 56.20 -7.12 -14.94
N LEU A 75 56.00 -7.01 -13.62
CA LEU A 75 56.70 -7.83 -12.62
C LEU A 75 55.99 -7.83 -11.24
N GLU A 76 56.08 -8.95 -10.53
CA GLU A 76 55.19 -9.31 -9.40
C GLU A 76 55.61 -8.69 -8.05
N ASN A 77 54.65 -8.11 -7.31
CA ASN A 77 54.71 -8.01 -5.84
C ASN A 77 53.30 -8.00 -5.20
N SER A 78 52.42 -8.87 -5.70
CA SER A 78 50.98 -8.92 -5.45
C SER A 78 50.60 -9.48 -4.07
N ASN A 79 50.97 -8.77 -3.00
CA ASN A 79 50.53 -9.14 -1.64
C ASN A 79 50.46 -7.94 -0.69
N PHE A 80 51.46 -7.06 -0.68
CA PHE A 80 51.40 -5.86 0.19
C PHE A 80 50.43 -4.81 -0.36
N ASP A 81 50.54 -4.49 -1.65
CA ASP A 81 49.69 -3.51 -2.31
C ASP A 81 48.23 -3.99 -2.38
N ASP A 82 48.02 -5.31 -2.51
CA ASP A 82 46.69 -5.93 -2.47
C ASP A 82 46.04 -5.85 -1.08
N ILE A 83 46.77 -6.11 0.01
CA ILE A 83 46.23 -5.95 1.38
C ILE A 83 45.94 -4.47 1.69
N ALA A 84 46.79 -3.55 1.23
CA ALA A 84 46.57 -2.12 1.42
C ALA A 84 45.34 -1.63 0.64
N ARG A 85 45.17 -2.10 -0.60
CA ARG A 85 44.01 -1.82 -1.46
C ARG A 85 42.73 -2.44 -0.90
N GLU A 86 42.74 -3.70 -0.49
CA GLU A 86 41.61 -4.37 0.17
C GLU A 86 41.21 -3.63 1.47
N SER A 87 42.17 -3.13 2.23
CA SER A 87 41.90 -2.35 3.44
C SER A 87 41.27 -0.98 3.14
N LEU A 88 41.62 -0.35 2.02
CA LEU A 88 40.98 0.89 1.55
C LEU A 88 39.58 0.62 0.98
N GLU A 89 39.44 -0.38 0.10
CA GLU A 89 38.16 -0.79 -0.50
C GLU A 89 37.15 -1.20 0.58
N ASN A 90 37.58 -1.88 1.65
CA ASN A 90 36.72 -2.21 2.79
C ASN A 90 36.35 -0.98 3.65
N ALA A 91 37.25 0.00 3.81
CA ALA A 91 36.95 1.23 4.54
C ALA A 91 36.01 2.16 3.74
N GLU A 92 36.19 2.22 2.42
CA GLU A 92 35.32 2.93 1.48
C GLU A 92 33.95 2.26 1.38
N GLY A 93 33.92 0.92 1.27
CA GLY A 93 32.69 0.11 1.34
C GLY A 93 31.94 0.27 2.66
N GLN A 94 32.63 0.34 3.80
CA GLN A 94 31.99 0.62 5.08
C GLN A 94 31.43 2.05 5.14
N ALA A 95 32.14 3.03 4.59
CA ALA A 95 31.69 4.43 4.55
C ALA A 95 30.50 4.64 3.59
N THR A 96 30.45 3.95 2.45
CA THR A 96 29.31 3.99 1.52
C THR A 96 28.09 3.27 2.10
N VAL A 97 28.26 2.13 2.76
CA VAL A 97 27.18 1.44 3.50
C VAL A 97 26.66 2.31 4.65
N ASP A 98 27.53 3.02 5.39
CA ASP A 98 27.12 3.94 6.44
C ASP A 98 26.40 5.21 5.90
N LEU A 99 26.66 5.59 4.64
CA LEU A 99 25.93 6.64 3.90
C LEU A 99 24.56 6.13 3.40
N GLU A 100 24.51 5.00 2.72
CA GLU A 100 23.26 4.43 2.15
C GLU A 100 22.22 4.10 3.24
N ASN A 101 22.65 3.59 4.39
CA ASN A 101 21.78 3.36 5.54
C ASN A 101 21.30 4.66 6.23
N VAL A 102 21.98 5.78 5.99
CA VAL A 102 21.60 7.10 6.51
C VAL A 102 20.64 7.84 5.56
N GLU A 103 20.70 7.58 4.26
CA GLU A 103 19.89 8.25 3.24
C GLU A 103 18.42 7.76 3.26
N MET A 104 18.19 6.44 3.19
CA MET A 104 16.84 5.86 3.02
C MET A 104 15.96 5.92 4.27
N ASP A 105 16.52 5.83 5.48
CA ASP A 105 15.76 5.84 6.74
C ASP A 105 15.64 7.25 7.38
N LYS A 106 16.01 8.33 6.65
CA LYS A 106 15.81 9.72 7.08
C LYS A 106 14.85 10.57 6.25
N ILE A 107 14.64 10.31 4.95
CA ILE A 107 13.91 11.24 4.06
C ILE A 107 12.88 10.55 3.14
N LEU A 108 11.89 9.89 3.74
CA LEU A 108 10.57 10.51 3.62
C LEU A 108 10.41 11.30 4.91
N ASP A 109 10.51 12.63 4.84
CA ASP A 109 10.31 13.47 6.03
C ASP A 109 9.08 12.97 6.78
N GLU A 110 9.12 12.86 8.11
CA GLU A 110 7.94 12.45 8.89
C GLU A 110 6.71 13.32 8.56
N GLU A 111 6.99 14.58 8.17
CA GLU A 111 6.06 15.53 7.56
C GLU A 111 5.49 15.06 6.21
N ILE A 112 6.31 14.66 5.23
CA ILE A 112 5.87 14.12 3.95
C ILE A 112 5.00 12.88 4.15
N PHE A 113 5.42 11.93 4.99
CA PHE A 113 4.62 10.74 5.28
C PHE A 113 3.26 11.13 5.89
N ARG A 114 3.25 12.05 6.87
CA ARG A 114 2.01 12.57 7.47
C ARG A 114 1.11 13.27 6.44
N ILE A 115 1.67 14.07 5.54
CA ILE A 115 0.94 14.74 4.45
C ILE A 115 0.32 13.72 3.50
N ILE A 116 1.05 12.66 3.13
CA ILE A 116 0.54 11.57 2.28
C ILE A 116 -0.62 10.86 2.98
N GLN A 117 -0.46 10.46 4.25
CA GLN A 117 -1.53 9.81 5.03
C GLN A 117 -2.78 10.69 5.10
N GLU A 118 -2.64 11.99 5.39
CA GLU A 118 -3.78 12.92 5.43
C GLU A 118 -4.46 13.11 4.07
N ARG A 119 -3.69 13.17 2.97
CA ARG A 119 -4.24 13.23 1.61
C ARG A 119 -5.01 11.95 1.25
N VAL A 120 -4.47 10.77 1.60
CA VAL A 120 -5.13 9.48 1.36
C VAL A 120 -6.42 9.35 2.19
N LYS A 121 -6.42 9.75 3.47
CA LYS A 121 -7.65 9.79 4.28
C LYS A 121 -8.71 10.69 3.66
N LYS A 122 -8.35 11.92 3.27
CA LYS A 122 -9.28 12.83 2.58
C LYS A 122 -9.82 12.22 1.29
N LEU A 123 -8.96 11.66 0.43
CA LEU A 123 -9.38 11.00 -0.80
C LEU A 123 -10.35 9.85 -0.53
N TRP A 124 -10.07 9.01 0.47
CA TRP A 124 -10.90 7.84 0.78
C TRP A 124 -12.28 8.24 1.35
N TYR A 125 -12.31 9.04 2.41
CA TYR A 125 -13.55 9.32 3.15
C TYR A 125 -14.42 10.40 2.49
N ILE A 126 -13.84 11.42 1.87
CA ILE A 126 -14.59 12.56 1.31
C ILE A 126 -14.34 12.81 -0.19
N GLY A 127 -13.18 12.41 -0.74
CA GLY A 127 -12.76 12.78 -2.11
C GLY A 127 -13.13 11.83 -3.25
N ARG A 128 -13.40 10.54 -2.97
CA ARG A 128 -13.63 9.51 -4.02
C ARG A 128 -14.84 9.80 -4.91
N CYS A 129 -15.87 10.40 -4.35
CA CYS A 129 -17.13 10.71 -5.02
C CYS A 129 -17.81 11.88 -4.31
N ARG A 130 -18.75 12.55 -4.99
CA ARG A 130 -19.66 13.47 -4.30
C ARG A 130 -20.50 12.65 -3.30
N ARG A 131 -20.34 12.95 -2.02
CA ARG A 131 -21.07 12.33 -0.91
C ARG A 131 -22.49 12.90 -0.79
N ASP A 132 -23.43 12.05 -0.39
CA ASP A 132 -24.81 12.41 -0.06
C ASP A 132 -24.98 12.42 1.47
N TYR A 133 -25.09 13.63 2.01
CA TYR A 133 -25.24 13.91 3.43
C TYR A 133 -26.71 14.01 3.90
N SER A 134 -27.68 13.67 3.03
CA SER A 134 -29.11 13.63 3.38
C SER A 134 -29.42 12.61 4.48
N GLY A 135 -28.69 11.48 4.51
CA GLY A 135 -28.75 10.51 5.59
C GLY A 135 -28.22 11.08 6.91
N VAL A 136 -28.89 10.76 8.01
CA VAL A 136 -28.46 11.16 9.37
C VAL A 136 -27.06 10.61 9.67
N CYS A 137 -26.91 9.28 9.59
CA CYS A 137 -25.68 8.58 9.96
C CYS A 137 -24.80 8.20 8.75
N PRO A 138 -23.48 8.05 8.97
CA PRO A 138 -22.59 7.46 7.98
C PRO A 138 -22.89 5.96 7.76
N LEU A 139 -22.35 5.41 6.69
CA LEU A 139 -22.50 4.00 6.31
C LEU A 139 -22.03 3.06 7.44
N GLY A 140 -22.85 2.04 7.72
CA GLY A 140 -22.60 1.05 8.77
C GLY A 140 -22.92 1.49 10.20
N TRP A 141 -23.13 2.80 10.45
CA TRP A 141 -23.58 3.30 11.75
C TRP A 141 -25.10 3.21 11.87
N LYS A 142 -25.60 2.99 13.09
CA LYS A 142 -27.02 2.83 13.38
C LYS A 142 -27.57 4.10 14.03
N VAL A 143 -28.78 4.48 13.66
CA VAL A 143 -29.57 5.47 14.40
C VAL A 143 -29.98 4.86 15.75
N SER A 144 -29.97 5.65 16.82
CA SER A 144 -30.41 5.24 18.15
C SER A 144 -31.92 4.95 18.18
N ALA A 145 -32.33 3.97 18.99
CA ALA A 145 -33.74 3.66 19.20
C ALA A 145 -34.51 4.75 19.98
N TYR A 146 -33.80 5.72 20.57
CA TYR A 146 -34.37 6.76 21.44
C TYR A 146 -34.21 8.18 20.90
N ASP A 147 -33.39 8.37 19.86
CA ASP A 147 -33.10 9.67 19.24
C ASP A 147 -32.72 9.45 17.78
N GLU A 148 -33.53 9.99 16.87
CA GLU A 148 -33.38 9.82 15.42
C GLU A 148 -32.14 10.51 14.85
N ASN A 149 -31.50 11.40 15.61
CA ASN A 149 -30.29 12.14 15.20
C ASN A 149 -28.98 11.55 15.77
N LEU A 150 -29.09 10.70 16.79
CA LEU A 150 -27.95 10.07 17.46
C LEU A 150 -27.48 8.83 16.69
N CYS A 151 -26.27 8.91 16.16
CA CYS A 151 -25.62 7.83 15.43
C CYS A 151 -24.66 7.05 16.34
N ILE A 152 -24.74 5.72 16.26
CA ILE A 152 -23.98 4.77 17.07
C ILE A 152 -23.08 3.94 16.14
N PRO A 153 -21.75 3.87 16.40
CA PRO A 153 -20.84 3.05 15.61
C PRO A 153 -21.15 1.55 15.76
N PRO A 154 -20.88 0.72 14.74
CA PRO A 154 -21.01 -0.73 14.86
C PRO A 154 -19.87 -1.31 15.73
N GLU A 155 -20.10 -2.46 16.36
CA GLU A 155 -19.11 -3.12 17.25
C GLU A 155 -17.70 -3.30 16.64
N PRO A 156 -17.49 -3.71 15.37
CA PRO A 156 -16.16 -3.88 14.78
C PRO A 156 -15.50 -2.58 14.28
N TYR A 157 -16.00 -1.40 14.67
CA TYR A 157 -15.40 -0.13 14.26
C TYR A 157 -14.21 0.23 15.17
N GLU A 158 -13.01 0.15 14.59
CA GLU A 158 -11.72 0.46 15.24
C GLU A 158 -11.29 1.93 15.07
N GLY A 159 -12.12 2.78 14.48
CA GLY A 159 -11.80 4.19 14.24
C GLY A 159 -11.87 5.07 15.51
N PRO A 160 -11.39 6.32 15.44
CA PRO A 160 -11.12 7.14 16.64
C PRO A 160 -12.39 7.67 17.34
N CYS A 161 -13.52 7.73 16.64
CA CYS A 161 -14.74 8.38 17.14
C CYS A 161 -15.69 7.47 17.93
N ARG A 162 -16.72 8.07 18.52
CA ARG A 162 -17.80 7.38 19.26
C ARG A 162 -19.15 7.91 18.77
N SER A 163 -20.24 7.52 19.42
CA SER A 163 -21.58 8.00 19.09
C SER A 163 -21.67 9.53 19.08
N ILE A 164 -22.41 10.09 18.13
CA ILE A 164 -22.56 11.53 17.92
C ILE A 164 -23.99 11.86 17.48
N ASP A 165 -24.49 13.01 17.93
CA ASP A 165 -25.74 13.61 17.47
C ASP A 165 -25.47 14.59 16.32
N PHE A 166 -26.12 14.39 15.17
CA PHE A 166 -26.04 15.28 14.00
C PHE A 166 -27.19 16.29 13.87
N SER A 167 -28.07 16.40 14.86
CA SER A 167 -29.28 17.26 14.86
C SER A 167 -29.02 18.72 14.43
N ASN A 168 -27.86 19.26 14.81
CA ASN A 168 -27.45 20.64 14.53
C ASN A 168 -26.23 20.72 13.58
N SER A 169 -25.91 19.64 12.85
CA SER A 169 -24.75 19.56 11.96
C SER A 169 -25.08 19.89 10.51
N THR A 170 -24.27 20.73 9.88
CA THR A 170 -24.33 20.98 8.44
C THR A 170 -23.70 19.84 7.64
N ASN A 171 -23.87 19.86 6.32
CA ASN A 171 -23.16 18.92 5.43
C ASN A 171 -21.63 19.06 5.54
N VAL A 172 -21.12 20.26 5.85
CA VAL A 172 -19.67 20.50 6.05
C VAL A 172 -19.19 19.87 7.35
N ASP A 173 -20.02 19.89 8.40
CA ASP A 173 -19.70 19.23 9.67
C ASP A 173 -19.69 17.70 9.52
N LYS A 174 -20.64 17.15 8.75
CA LYS A 174 -20.67 15.72 8.38
C LYS A 174 -19.45 15.32 7.52
N GLU A 175 -19.03 16.16 6.58
CA GLU A 175 -17.82 15.96 5.78
C GLU A 175 -16.55 15.98 6.65
N LEU A 176 -16.43 16.95 7.55
CA LEU A 176 -15.32 17.05 8.50
C LEU A 176 -15.29 15.86 9.48
N PHE A 177 -16.46 15.38 9.91
CA PHE A 177 -16.60 14.16 10.70
C PHE A 177 -16.17 12.93 9.91
N ALA A 178 -16.59 12.78 8.65
CA ALA A 178 -16.21 11.67 7.78
C ALA A 178 -14.69 11.50 7.69
N TRP A 179 -13.97 12.58 7.39
CA TRP A 179 -12.50 12.59 7.34
C TRP A 179 -11.87 12.29 8.71
N LYS A 180 -12.28 12.96 9.80
CA LYS A 180 -11.68 12.78 11.13
C LYS A 180 -11.94 11.43 11.76
N CYS A 181 -13.12 10.87 11.50
CA CYS A 181 -13.59 9.63 12.10
C CYS A 181 -13.37 8.41 11.21
N GLU A 182 -12.81 8.58 10.01
CA GLU A 182 -12.53 7.47 9.11
C GLU A 182 -13.82 6.67 8.77
N VAL A 183 -14.89 7.43 8.51
CA VAL A 183 -16.22 6.94 8.10
C VAL A 183 -16.66 7.61 6.81
N GLU A 184 -17.65 7.05 6.13
CA GLU A 184 -18.14 7.60 4.87
C GLU A 184 -19.67 7.68 4.82
N TRP A 185 -20.18 8.71 4.14
CA TRP A 185 -21.57 8.78 3.68
C TRP A 185 -21.71 8.11 2.29
N PRO A 186 -22.92 7.71 1.86
CA PRO A 186 -23.13 7.20 0.51
C PRO A 186 -22.67 8.21 -0.57
N CYS A 187 -22.32 7.73 -1.77
CA CYS A 187 -22.15 8.61 -2.94
C CYS A 187 -23.52 9.03 -3.48
N THR A 188 -23.68 10.27 -3.96
CA THR A 188 -24.91 10.73 -4.62
C THR A 188 -25.20 9.94 -5.90
N ASN A 189 -24.15 9.65 -6.68
CA ASN A 189 -24.20 8.80 -7.86
C ASN A 189 -23.17 7.66 -7.69
N PRO A 190 -23.52 6.58 -6.97
CA PRO A 190 -22.61 5.45 -6.84
C PRO A 190 -22.40 4.81 -8.23
N PRO A 191 -21.21 4.26 -8.54
CA PRO A 191 -21.04 3.47 -9.74
C PRO A 191 -22.06 2.34 -9.75
N LYS A 192 -22.83 2.20 -10.84
CA LYS A 192 -23.75 1.07 -10.99
C LYS A 192 -22.91 -0.21 -11.03
N LEU A 193 -22.86 -0.91 -9.90
CA LEU A 193 -22.19 -2.20 -9.82
C LEU A 193 -22.84 -3.14 -10.85
N ARG A 194 -22.02 -3.63 -11.78
CA ARG A 194 -22.41 -4.58 -12.83
C ARG A 194 -22.56 -6.00 -12.27
N VAL A 195 -23.19 -6.13 -11.10
CA VAL A 195 -23.29 -7.36 -10.28
C VAL A 195 -23.87 -8.53 -11.07
N MET A 196 -24.88 -8.25 -11.89
CA MET A 196 -25.62 -9.25 -12.67
C MET A 196 -25.10 -9.43 -14.10
N GLU A 197 -23.92 -8.88 -14.44
CA GLU A 197 -23.25 -9.27 -15.69
C GLU A 197 -22.84 -10.74 -15.65
N LYS A 198 -22.66 -11.34 -16.83
CA LYS A 198 -22.34 -12.77 -16.94
C LYS A 198 -21.07 -13.12 -16.17
N CYS A 199 -20.06 -12.25 -16.23
CA CYS A 199 -18.80 -12.37 -15.52
C CYS A 199 -18.46 -11.07 -14.74
N PRO A 200 -17.61 -11.15 -13.71
CA PRO A 200 -17.04 -9.97 -13.06
C PRO A 200 -16.25 -9.08 -14.02
N PHE A 201 -15.99 -7.83 -13.62
CA PHE A 201 -15.17 -6.91 -14.39
C PHE A 201 -13.76 -7.48 -14.67
N ARG A 202 -13.27 -7.34 -15.91
CA ARG A 202 -12.04 -7.96 -16.47
C ARG A 202 -12.01 -9.50 -16.55
N TRP A 203 -13.09 -10.22 -16.22
CA TRP A 203 -13.15 -11.68 -16.43
C TRP A 203 -13.71 -12.03 -17.81
N THR A 204 -13.06 -12.97 -18.49
CA THR A 204 -13.41 -13.42 -19.84
C THR A 204 -14.50 -14.48 -19.79
N LEU A 205 -15.62 -14.25 -20.49
CA LEU A 205 -16.66 -15.27 -20.68
C LEU A 205 -16.23 -16.29 -21.73
N VAL A 206 -16.20 -17.57 -21.35
CA VAL A 206 -15.94 -18.71 -22.23
C VAL A 206 -17.22 -19.55 -22.32
N GLY A 207 -17.72 -19.75 -23.54
CA GLY A 207 -18.98 -20.47 -23.78
C GLY A 207 -20.20 -19.72 -23.24
N SER A 208 -21.07 -20.41 -22.49
CA SER A 208 -22.35 -19.88 -22.02
C SER A 208 -22.27 -19.11 -20.70
N SER A 209 -21.45 -19.59 -19.76
CA SER A 209 -21.53 -19.24 -18.34
C SER A 209 -20.21 -19.32 -17.56
N LEU A 210 -19.14 -19.89 -18.14
CA LEU A 210 -17.84 -20.00 -17.48
C LEU A 210 -17.08 -18.69 -17.61
N CYS A 211 -16.63 -18.15 -16.49
CA CYS A 211 -15.85 -16.92 -16.41
C CYS A 211 -14.42 -17.24 -15.98
N ILE A 212 -13.45 -16.82 -16.79
CA ILE A 212 -12.02 -16.97 -16.51
C ILE A 212 -11.48 -15.62 -16.04
N ALA A 213 -10.78 -15.63 -14.91
CA ALA A 213 -10.12 -14.46 -14.35
C ALA A 213 -8.90 -14.06 -15.19
N PRO A 214 -8.50 -12.78 -15.19
CA PRO A 214 -7.26 -12.35 -15.83
C PRO A 214 -6.03 -12.91 -15.07
N GLU A 215 -4.86 -12.89 -15.71
CA GLU A 215 -3.63 -13.49 -15.18
C GLU A 215 -3.14 -12.81 -13.87
N ASP A 216 -3.48 -11.53 -13.69
CA ASP A 216 -3.21 -10.74 -12.48
C ASP A 216 -4.21 -10.97 -11.33
N TYR A 217 -5.05 -12.01 -11.40
CA TYR A 217 -6.05 -12.29 -10.38
C TYR A 217 -5.48 -12.96 -9.11
N ILE A 218 -5.13 -12.13 -8.12
CA ILE A 218 -4.66 -12.54 -6.79
C ILE A 218 -5.81 -12.67 -5.76
N GLY A 219 -7.02 -13.04 -6.22
CA GLY A 219 -8.20 -13.12 -5.36
C GLY A 219 -8.42 -14.49 -4.69
N ARG A 220 -9.40 -14.56 -3.79
CA ARG A 220 -9.73 -15.78 -3.02
C ARG A 220 -10.68 -16.77 -3.73
N CYS A 221 -11.25 -16.42 -4.88
CA CYS A 221 -12.06 -17.35 -5.67
C CYS A 221 -11.18 -18.19 -6.59
N SER A 222 -11.74 -19.23 -7.21
CA SER A 222 -11.05 -19.94 -8.28
C SER A 222 -10.88 -19.01 -9.50
N PRO A 223 -9.75 -19.05 -10.24
CA PRO A 223 -9.59 -18.30 -11.50
C PRO A 223 -10.53 -18.73 -12.64
N ALA A 224 -11.36 -19.76 -12.43
CA ALA A 224 -12.43 -20.17 -13.31
C ALA A 224 -13.69 -20.42 -12.47
N MET A 225 -14.77 -19.71 -12.75
CA MET A 225 -16.03 -19.73 -11.97
C MET A 225 -17.25 -19.66 -12.90
N ASP A 226 -18.32 -20.37 -12.56
CA ASP A 226 -19.63 -20.20 -13.19
C ASP A 226 -20.56 -19.43 -12.24
N PHE A 227 -21.10 -18.29 -12.69
CA PHE A 227 -21.99 -17.43 -11.91
C PHE A 227 -23.47 -17.52 -12.34
N ALA A 228 -23.84 -18.38 -13.31
CA ALA A 228 -25.19 -18.42 -13.87
C ALA A 228 -26.28 -18.74 -12.84
N ASN A 229 -25.96 -19.56 -11.84
CA ASN A 229 -26.87 -19.95 -10.77
C ASN A 229 -26.79 -19.06 -9.52
N TYR A 230 -25.98 -17.99 -9.54
CA TYR A 230 -25.82 -17.09 -8.41
C TYR A 230 -26.83 -15.94 -8.49
N ASP A 231 -27.68 -15.80 -7.48
CA ASP A 231 -28.57 -14.65 -7.34
C ASP A 231 -27.82 -13.36 -6.95
N TYR A 232 -28.56 -12.26 -6.89
CA TYR A 232 -28.01 -10.94 -6.60
C TYR A 232 -27.30 -10.88 -5.24
N GLU A 233 -27.92 -11.41 -4.18
CA GLU A 233 -27.34 -11.36 -2.83
C GLU A 233 -26.09 -12.25 -2.71
N THR A 234 -26.08 -13.43 -3.34
CA THR A 234 -24.92 -14.31 -3.39
C THR A 234 -23.77 -13.66 -4.15
N ARG A 235 -24.05 -12.97 -5.28
CA ARG A 235 -23.04 -12.20 -6.03
C ARG A 235 -22.50 -11.02 -5.23
N ILE A 236 -23.35 -10.29 -4.50
CA ILE A 236 -22.94 -9.22 -3.58
C ILE A 236 -22.05 -9.78 -2.46
N ALA A 237 -22.46 -10.87 -1.79
CA ALA A 237 -21.67 -11.51 -0.75
C ALA A 237 -20.29 -11.95 -1.27
N LYS A 238 -20.24 -12.63 -2.43
CA LYS A 238 -18.97 -13.05 -3.04
C LYS A 238 -18.10 -11.88 -3.47
N SER A 239 -18.67 -10.77 -3.97
CA SER A 239 -17.89 -9.57 -4.28
C SER A 239 -17.23 -8.97 -3.02
N LYS A 240 -17.93 -8.96 -1.88
CA LYS A 240 -17.40 -8.49 -0.59
C LYS A 240 -16.29 -9.40 -0.04
N GLU A 241 -16.37 -10.72 -0.26
CA GLU A 241 -15.34 -11.69 0.14
C GLU A 241 -14.09 -11.68 -0.77
N ALA A 242 -14.31 -11.44 -2.07
CA ALA A 242 -13.26 -11.37 -3.09
C ALA A 242 -12.45 -10.06 -3.04
N ILE A 243 -13.04 -8.98 -2.54
CA ILE A 243 -12.31 -7.73 -2.28
C ILE A 243 -11.53 -7.86 -0.97
N LEU A 244 -10.25 -8.22 -1.07
CA LEU A 244 -9.19 -7.72 -0.18
C LEU A 244 -7.78 -7.98 -0.74
N LYS A 245 -7.54 -7.44 -1.94
CA LYS A 245 -6.27 -6.91 -2.49
C LYS A 245 -6.42 -6.80 -4.01
N ALA A 246 -7.00 -5.69 -4.46
CA ALA A 246 -6.61 -5.17 -5.75
C ALA A 246 -5.22 -4.55 -5.55
N SER A 247 -4.17 -5.23 -6.01
CA SER A 247 -2.97 -4.49 -6.35
C SER A 247 -3.30 -3.68 -7.61
N SER A 248 -2.87 -2.42 -7.64
CA SER A 248 -2.90 -1.60 -8.84
C SER A 248 -1.83 -2.07 -9.81
N GLY A 249 -2.11 -3.15 -10.54
CA GLY A 249 -1.29 -3.58 -11.68
C GLY A 249 -1.41 -2.59 -12.84
N GLY A 250 -0.27 -2.24 -13.43
CA GLY A 250 -0.13 -1.30 -14.55
C GLY A 250 -0.61 -1.82 -15.91
N PRO A 251 -0.21 -1.15 -17.01
CA PRO A 251 -0.79 -1.38 -18.33
C PRO A 251 -0.36 -2.71 -18.97
N VAL A 252 -1.25 -3.26 -19.79
CA VAL A 252 -0.94 -4.33 -20.74
C VAL A 252 -0.40 -3.68 -22.01
N GLU A 253 0.87 -3.92 -22.35
CA GLU A 253 1.35 -3.70 -23.72
C GLU A 253 1.11 -4.94 -24.57
N GLU A 254 0.25 -4.82 -25.58
CA GLU A 254 0.24 -5.73 -26.72
C GLU A 254 1.21 -5.24 -27.80
N SER A 255 2.41 -5.81 -27.86
CA SER A 255 3.26 -5.73 -29.06
C SER A 255 3.97 -7.06 -29.38
N GLY A 256 3.17 -7.98 -29.94
CA GLY A 256 3.63 -8.97 -30.93
C GLY A 256 4.80 -9.92 -30.58
N ASN A 257 4.47 -11.13 -30.13
CA ASN A 257 4.85 -12.31 -30.91
C ASN A 257 3.96 -13.54 -30.71
N ILE A 258 4.02 -14.46 -31.67
CA ILE A 258 3.00 -15.49 -31.92
C ILE A 258 3.28 -16.82 -31.19
N ILE A 259 2.25 -17.41 -30.56
CA ILE A 259 2.09 -18.88 -30.53
C ILE A 259 0.67 -19.26 -30.97
N LYS A 260 0.51 -19.69 -32.23
CA LYS A 260 -0.71 -20.32 -32.73
C LYS A 260 -0.74 -21.79 -32.31
N ILE A 261 -1.62 -22.15 -31.38
CA ILE A 261 -1.94 -23.56 -31.12
C ILE A 261 -2.89 -24.06 -32.21
N VAL A 262 -2.34 -24.75 -33.21
CA VAL A 262 -3.15 -25.47 -34.22
C VAL A 262 -3.50 -26.86 -33.66
N PRO A 263 -4.79 -27.20 -33.46
CA PRO A 263 -5.16 -28.55 -33.07
C PRO A 263 -4.95 -29.52 -34.25
N LYS A 264 -4.12 -30.54 -34.05
CA LYS A 264 -3.99 -31.65 -35.01
C LYS A 264 -5.29 -32.46 -35.10
N LYS A 265 -5.85 -32.54 -36.30
CA LYS A 265 -6.18 -33.81 -36.96
C LYS A 265 -6.25 -33.63 -38.47
#